data_AF-A0A6N2CK94-F1
#
_entry.id   AF-A0A6N2CK94-F1
#
_cell.length_a   1.000
_cell.length_b   1.000
_cell.length_c   1.000
_cell.angle_alpha   90.00
_cell.angle_beta   90.00
_cell.angle_gamma   90.00
#
_symmetry.space_group_name_H-M   'P 1'
#
loop_
_entity.id
_entity.type
_entity.pdbx_description
1 polymer ?
#
loop_
_entity_poly.entity_id
_entity_poly.type
_entity_poly.pdbx_seq_one_letter_code
_entity_poly.pdbx_strand_id
1 'polypeptide(L)' 'MSTVEEIESAVEKLNKEELTSFRDWFAQHDAAQWDAQFESDVSSGKLDSLAAEAIAEFKAGRTTEL' A
#
# COMPACT_ATOMS: atom_id res chain seq x y z
N MET A 1 -11.69 20.19 12.76
CA MET A 1 -11.50 18.97 11.94
C MET A 1 -11.34 19.46 10.54
N SER A 2 -10.18 19.30 9.92
CA SER A 2 -10.10 19.59 8.50
C SER A 2 -10.81 18.49 7.74
N THR A 3 -11.78 18.89 6.93
CA THR A 3 -12.52 17.96 6.07
C THR A 3 -11.60 17.57 4.91
N VAL A 4 -11.90 16.44 4.27
CA VAL A 4 -11.18 16.01 3.05
C VAL A 4 -11.20 17.14 2.00
N GLU A 5 -12.31 17.86 1.92
CA GLU A 5 -12.52 19.02 1.02
C GLU A 5 -11.52 20.17 1.27
N GLU A 6 -11.12 20.42 2.52
CA GLU A 6 -10.11 21.44 2.83
C GLU A 6 -8.72 21.03 2.35
N ILE A 7 -8.40 19.73 2.45
CA ILE A 7 -7.14 19.17 1.96
C ILE A 7 -7.11 19.21 0.43
N GLU A 8 -8.19 18.80 -0.24
CA GLU A 8 -8.33 18.89 -1.70
C GLU A 8 -8.13 20.33 -2.17
N SER A 9 -8.81 21.29 -1.54
CA SER A 9 -8.68 22.72 -1.85
C SER A 9 -7.26 23.26 -1.62
N ALA A 10 -6.51 22.70 -0.68
CA ALA A 10 -5.12 23.07 -0.44
C ALA A 10 -4.18 22.49 -1.50
N VAL A 11 -4.42 21.24 -1.91
CA VAL A 11 -3.65 20.56 -2.97
C VAL A 11 -3.85 21.25 -4.32
N GLU A 12 -5.06 21.71 -4.64
CA GLU A 12 -5.35 22.47 -5.87
C GLU A 12 -4.58 23.80 -5.97
N LYS A 13 -4.18 24.38 -4.83
CA LYS A 13 -3.44 25.65 -4.78
C LYS A 13 -1.93 25.49 -4.89
N LEU A 14 -1.42 24.25 -4.85
CA LEU A 14 0.01 23.98 -4.95
C LEU A 14 0.52 24.32 -6.35
N ASN A 15 1.71 24.90 -6.41
CA ASN A 15 2.43 25.02 -7.67
C ASN A 15 2.98 23.66 -8.12
N LYS A 16 3.59 23.60 -9.31
CA LYS A 16 4.03 22.33 -9.91
C LYS A 16 5.12 21.63 -9.08
N GLU A 17 6.07 22.39 -8.53
CA GLU A 17 7.15 21.86 -7.70
C GLU A 17 6.63 21.33 -6.35
N GLU A 18 5.74 22.08 -5.72
CA GLU A 18 5.06 21.69 -4.48
C GLU A 18 4.19 20.46 -4.68
N LEU A 19 3.42 20.40 -5.77
CA LEU A 19 2.58 19.25 -6.10
C LEU A 19 3.42 17.99 -6.37
N THR A 20 4.59 18.14 -6.99
CA THR A 20 5.52 17.02 -7.21
C THR A 20 6.04 16.50 -5.87
N SER A 21 6.51 17.40 -5.00
CA SER A 21 6.99 17.05 -3.66
C SER A 21 5.89 16.41 -2.81
N PHE A 22 4.65 16.91 -2.91
CA PHE A 22 3.49 16.35 -2.24
C PHE A 22 3.20 14.92 -2.71
N ARG A 23 3.26 14.65 -4.02
CA ARG A 23 3.04 13.30 -4.57
C ARG A 23 4.10 12.32 -4.10
N ASP A 24 5.37 12.73 -4.09
CA ASP A 24 6.48 11.88 -3.63
C ASP A 24 6.33 11.53 -2.14
N TRP A 25 5.92 12.50 -1.33
CA TRP A 25 5.63 12.26 0.08
C TRP A 25 4.39 11.39 0.27
N PHE A 26 3.31 11.66 -0.46
CA PHE A 26 2.05 10.93 -0.32
C PHE A 26 2.21 9.47 -0.72
N ALA A 27 2.98 9.17 -1.77
CA ALA A 27 3.30 7.80 -2.16
C ALA A 27 4.02 7.03 -1.04
N GLN A 28 4.96 7.66 -0.33
CA GLN A 28 5.63 7.06 0.82
C GLN A 28 4.69 6.89 2.01
N HIS A 29 3.81 7.87 2.24
CA HIS A 29 2.83 7.80 3.31
C HIS A 29 1.84 6.66 3.08
N ASP A 30 1.31 6.54 1.86
CA ASP A 30 0.37 5.48 1.48
C ASP A 30 1.04 4.10 1.53
N ALA A 31 2.28 3.98 1.05
CA ALA A 31 3.08 2.77 1.19
C ALA A 31 3.26 2.36 2.66
N ALA A 32 3.55 3.31 3.56
CA ALA A 32 3.67 3.01 4.99
C ALA A 32 2.35 2.56 5.64
N GLN A 33 1.21 3.14 5.21
CA GLN A 33 -0.11 2.67 5.66
C GLN A 33 -0.39 1.26 5.16
N TRP A 34 -0.05 0.98 3.90
CA TRP A 34 -0.16 -0.35 3.32
C TRP A 34 0.69 -1.37 4.07
N ASP A 35 1.97 -1.05 4.34
CA ASP A 35 2.87 -1.92 5.10
C ASP A 35 2.30 -2.24 6.49
N ALA A 36 1.79 -1.23 7.20
CA ALA A 36 1.17 -1.43 8.51
C ALA A 36 -0.08 -2.33 8.45
N GLN A 37 -0.94 -2.13 7.44
CA GLN A 37 -2.10 -2.99 7.23
C GLN A 37 -1.69 -4.42 6.88
N PHE A 38 -0.68 -4.58 6.03
CA PHE A 38 -0.16 -5.88 5.64
C PHE A 38 0.41 -6.63 6.84
N GLU A 39 1.24 -5.98 7.66
CA GLU A 39 1.77 -6.58 8.90
C GLU A 39 0.66 -6.99 9.87
N SER A 40 -0.39 -6.18 10.00
CA SER A 40 -1.58 -6.53 10.78
C SER A 40 -2.32 -7.75 10.19
N ASP A 41 -2.47 -7.81 8.87
CA ASP A 41 -3.11 -8.94 8.18
C ASP A 41 -2.28 -10.23 8.29
N VAL A 42 -0.96 -10.14 8.24
CA VAL A 42 -0.04 -11.26 8.51
C VAL A 42 -0.17 -11.73 9.96
N SER A 43 -0.09 -10.81 10.93
CA SER A 43 -0.13 -11.17 12.36
C SER A 43 -1.48 -11.73 12.80
N SER A 44 -2.57 -11.35 12.13
CA SER A 44 -3.91 -11.91 12.35
C SER A 44 -4.14 -13.26 11.65
N GLY A 45 -3.18 -13.77 10.88
CA GLY A 45 -3.28 -15.03 10.13
C GLY A 45 -4.21 -14.97 8.92
N LYS A 46 -4.66 -13.77 8.53
CA LYS A 46 -5.60 -13.58 7.42
C LYS A 46 -5.02 -14.01 6.07
N LEU A 47 -3.69 -13.99 5.95
CA LEU A 47 -2.95 -14.37 4.75
C LEU A 47 -2.46 -15.83 4.77
N ASP A 48 -2.68 -16.57 5.87
CA ASP A 48 -2.14 -17.92 6.03
C ASP A 48 -2.66 -18.90 4.98
N SER A 49 -3.94 -18.79 4.61
CA SER A 49 -4.55 -19.64 3.57
C SER A 49 -3.89 -19.41 2.22
N LEU A 50 -3.61 -18.16 1.87
CA LEU A 50 -2.96 -17.79 0.61
C LEU A 50 -1.51 -18.27 0.59
N ALA A 51 -0.81 -18.14 1.72
CA ALA A 51 0.55 -18.65 1.87
C ALA A 51 0.59 -20.19 1.72
N ALA A 52 -0.34 -20.91 2.35
CA ALA A 52 -0.43 -22.36 2.26
C ALA A 52 -0.70 -22.83 0.83
N GLU A 53 -1.59 -22.15 0.11
CA GLU A 53 -1.90 -22.42 -1.29
C GLU A 53 -0.66 -22.19 -2.18
N ALA A 54 0.00 -21.03 -2.05
CA ALA A 54 1.20 -20.72 -2.82
C ALA A 54 2.33 -21.75 -2.61
N ILE A 55 2.52 -22.22 -1.37
CA ILE A 55 3.48 -23.27 -1.05
C ILE A 55 3.08 -24.61 -1.68
N ALA A 56 1.79 -24.94 -1.71
CA ALA A 56 1.30 -26.18 -2.33
C ALA A 56 1.50 -26.16 -3.85
N GLU A 57 1.20 -25.04 -4.51
CA GLU A 57 1.42 -24.80 -5.93
C GLU A 57 2.91 -24.91 -6.31
N PHE A 58 3.79 -24.29 -5.51
CA PHE A 58 5.24 -24.39 -5.69
C PHE A 58 5.73 -25.84 -5.57
N LYS A 59 5.29 -26.56 -4.54
CA LYS A 59 5.61 -27.98 -4.36
C LYS A 59 5.08 -28.87 -5.48
N ALA A 60 3.97 -28.48 -6.10
CA ALA A 60 3.41 -29.17 -7.24
C ALA A 60 4.10 -28.85 -8.58
N GLY A 61 5.14 -28.00 -8.58
CA GLY A 61 5.88 -27.61 -9.77
C GLY A 61 5.06 -26.73 -10.72
N ARG A 62 4.03 -26.05 -10.22
CA ARG A 62 3.15 -25.17 -11.00
C ARG A 62 3.59 -23.70 -11.01
N THR A 63 4.77 -23.42 -10.48
CA THR A 63 5.38 -22.09 -10.40
C THR A 63 6.60 -21.98 -11.32
N THR A 64 6.82 -20.81 -11.90
CA THR A 64 8.04 -20.46 -12.64
C THR A 64 8.78 -19.34 -11.91
N GLU A 65 10.11 -19.27 -12.07
CA GLU A 65 10.86 -18.10 -11.62
C GLU A 65 10.40 -16.84 -12.36
N LEU A 66 10.48 -15.71 -11.65
CA LEU A 66 10.09 -14.38 -12.10
C LEU A 66 11.21 -13.72 -12.91
#